data_AF-A0A6B1E1K7-F1
#
_entry.id   AF-A0A6B1E1K7-F1
#
_cell.length_a   1.000
_cell.length_b   1.000
_cell.length_c   1.000
_cell.angle_alpha   90.00
_cell.angle_beta   90.00
_cell.angle_gamma   90.00
#
_symmetry.space_group_name_H-M   'P 1'
#
loop_
_entity.id
_entity.type
_entity.pdbx_description
1 polymer ?
#
loop_
_entity_poly.entity_id
_entity_poly.type
_entity_poly.pdbx_seq_one_letter_code
_entity_poly.pdbx_strand_id
1 'polypeptide(L)'
;MGNMSVDWATLWLGGFCPVGALGGLPVRGADYAAHPPLDDLLALPPDTKLRADMTLECAEAVWSERLGGAMVVLVRDAYRARRLLHQAAGIQPGEWVAMPANASYDLAESVKHHKALPRFLDFDAHLQLATSCARFTWTQVLRGLWGAQGATWLDCADTLPMPGVADRPAVTLFGLRLPDADNRSGALLVFSDESLYAEVRALRQATDCPDAAQALAQCKRLPELAEQQSANLAEARRGLRDAAGLTTLETNSLALATAVAVQIPLESDVATFYAYVEQENTPVRWLPQMQPLHYAALRDDGGAPDHRATAANLARWLYVPIGPDYTFEEIKHGVLGIVKAAEYLGVRWRSNPAHAAEYADLMDRTYGAGHDAYRPLFALDSAFAAGD
;
A
#
# COMPACT_ATOMS: atom_id res chain seq x y z
N MET A 1 17.59 -24.28 5.37
CA MET A 1 18.48 -23.83 4.28
C MET A 1 19.03 -22.48 4.71
N GLY A 2 20.36 -22.32 4.73
CA GLY A 2 20.98 -21.07 5.17
C GLY A 2 20.57 -19.93 4.24
N ASN A 3 20.03 -18.86 4.81
CA ASN A 3 19.61 -17.67 4.08
C ASN A 3 20.88 -16.95 3.60
N MET A 4 21.38 -17.29 2.42
CA MET A 4 22.44 -16.52 1.77
C MET A 4 21.88 -15.13 1.49
N SER A 5 22.41 -14.13 2.20
CA SER A 5 22.05 -12.72 1.99
C SER A 5 22.27 -12.36 0.53
N VAL A 6 21.20 -12.00 -0.18
CA VAL A 6 21.27 -11.50 -1.55
C VAL A 6 21.96 -10.14 -1.55
N ASP A 7 23.05 -10.03 -2.30
CA ASP A 7 23.76 -8.77 -2.53
C ASP A 7 23.16 -8.07 -3.75
N TRP A 8 22.16 -7.22 -3.50
CA TRP A 8 21.45 -6.45 -4.52
C TRP A 8 22.32 -5.49 -5.30
N ALA A 9 23.39 -4.97 -4.69
CA ALA A 9 24.35 -4.11 -5.37
C ALA A 9 25.12 -4.91 -6.43
N THR A 10 25.44 -6.18 -6.15
CA THR A 10 26.13 -7.05 -7.13
C THR A 10 25.23 -7.60 -8.23
N LEU A 11 23.95 -7.81 -7.94
CA LEU A 11 22.95 -8.14 -8.96
C LEU A 11 22.78 -7.00 -9.99
N TRP A 12 23.20 -5.80 -9.62
CA TRP A 12 23.28 -4.62 -10.47
C TRP A 12 24.73 -4.23 -10.82
N LEU A 13 25.65 -5.18 -10.96
CA LEU A 13 26.99 -4.92 -11.52
C LEU A 13 26.95 -4.73 -13.05
N GLY A 14 26.36 -3.63 -13.48
CA GLY A 14 26.67 -3.05 -14.79
C GLY A 14 25.52 -2.93 -15.79
N GLY A 15 24.24 -3.03 -15.38
CA GLY A 15 23.09 -2.77 -16.27
C GLY A 15 23.15 -3.56 -17.59
N PHE A 16 23.90 -4.65 -17.55
CA PHE A 16 23.95 -5.66 -18.56
C PHE A 16 22.67 -6.48 -18.43
N CYS A 17 21.63 -6.08 -19.16
CA CYS A 17 21.09 -7.07 -20.07
C CYS A 17 22.13 -7.18 -21.18
N PRO A 18 23.07 -8.15 -21.18
CA PRO A 18 23.94 -8.31 -22.33
C PRO A 18 23.08 -8.37 -23.59
N VAL A 19 23.60 -7.86 -24.71
CA VAL A 19 23.05 -8.17 -26.03
C VAL A 19 23.06 -9.71 -26.11
N GLY A 20 21.90 -10.32 -25.88
CA GLY A 20 21.74 -11.77 -25.71
C GLY A 20 21.09 -12.27 -24.40
N ALA A 21 20.97 -11.50 -23.32
CA ALA A 21 20.11 -11.89 -22.18
C ALA A 21 18.71 -11.28 -22.26
N LEU A 22 18.57 -10.05 -22.78
CA LEU A 22 17.29 -9.43 -23.18
C LEU A 22 17.61 -8.30 -24.18
N GLY A 23 18.09 -8.60 -25.39
CA GLY A 23 18.73 -7.63 -26.30
C GLY A 23 17.88 -6.40 -26.69
N GLY A 24 17.87 -5.36 -25.86
CA GLY A 24 16.95 -4.23 -26.01
C GLY A 24 15.49 -4.56 -25.66
N LEU A 25 15.26 -5.69 -25.00
CA LEU A 25 13.92 -6.13 -24.58
C LEU A 25 13.65 -5.64 -23.14
N PRO A 26 12.39 -5.35 -22.78
CA PRO A 26 12.01 -4.99 -21.41
C PRO A 26 12.42 -6.11 -20.43
N VAL A 27 12.63 -5.77 -19.15
CA VAL A 27 13.00 -6.74 -18.08
C VAL A 27 12.08 -7.96 -18.07
N ARG A 28 10.82 -7.79 -18.47
CA ARG A 28 9.85 -8.87 -18.70
C ARG A 28 9.42 -8.91 -20.16
N GLY A 29 9.29 -10.11 -20.74
CA GLY A 29 8.69 -10.27 -22.07
C GLY A 29 7.28 -9.68 -22.14
N ALA A 30 6.83 -9.24 -23.32
CA ALA A 30 5.50 -8.65 -23.49
C ALA A 30 4.35 -9.64 -23.19
N ASP A 31 4.65 -10.93 -23.16
CA ASP A 31 3.77 -12.05 -22.84
C ASP A 31 3.84 -12.51 -21.37
N TYR A 32 4.72 -11.90 -20.56
CA TYR A 32 4.84 -12.24 -19.16
C TYR A 32 3.61 -11.72 -18.38
N ALA A 33 2.79 -12.65 -17.91
CA ALA A 33 1.77 -12.38 -16.91
C ALA A 33 2.41 -12.53 -15.53
N ALA A 34 2.47 -11.43 -14.76
CA ALA A 34 2.82 -11.53 -13.35
C ALA A 34 1.84 -12.48 -12.64
N HIS A 35 2.32 -13.19 -11.60
CA HIS A 35 1.44 -13.90 -10.68
C HIS A 35 0.27 -12.99 -10.26
N PRO A 36 -0.93 -13.55 -10.02
CA PRO A 36 -2.12 -12.78 -9.71
C PRO A 36 -1.79 -11.68 -8.70
N PRO A 37 -2.25 -10.43 -8.91
CA PRO A 37 -2.07 -9.38 -7.94
C PRO A 37 -2.48 -9.90 -6.56
N LEU A 38 -1.73 -9.55 -5.52
CA LEU A 38 -2.03 -9.98 -4.15
C LEU A 38 -3.49 -9.69 -3.75
N ASP A 39 -4.14 -8.71 -4.37
CA ASP A 39 -5.58 -8.48 -4.28
C ASP A 39 -6.42 -9.76 -4.46
N ASP A 40 -6.05 -10.63 -5.41
CA ASP A 40 -6.72 -11.91 -5.66
C ASP A 40 -6.29 -12.97 -4.64
N LEU A 41 -5.04 -12.92 -4.19
CA LEU A 41 -4.49 -13.86 -3.20
C LEU A 41 -4.97 -13.57 -1.78
N LEU A 42 -5.41 -12.35 -1.45
CA LEU A 42 -6.03 -12.06 -0.17
C LEU A 42 -7.40 -12.75 -0.02
N ALA A 43 -8.08 -13.04 -1.13
CA ALA A 43 -9.37 -13.71 -1.10
C ALA A 43 -9.25 -15.12 -0.52
N LEU A 44 -10.20 -15.50 0.32
CA LEU A 44 -10.30 -16.89 0.78
C LEU A 44 -10.56 -17.79 -0.44
N PRO A 45 -9.81 -18.88 -0.65
CA PRO A 45 -10.04 -19.77 -1.78
C PRO A 45 -11.46 -20.35 -1.75
N PRO A 46 -12.17 -20.39 -2.89
CA PRO A 46 -13.57 -20.83 -2.95
C PRO A 46 -13.75 -22.32 -2.60
N ASP A 47 -12.69 -23.13 -2.73
CA ASP A 47 -12.64 -24.55 -2.40
C ASP A 47 -12.22 -24.82 -0.94
N THR A 48 -12.10 -23.78 -0.12
CA THR A 48 -11.71 -23.91 1.28
C THR A 48 -12.71 -24.79 2.05
N LYS A 49 -12.20 -25.79 2.77
CA LYS A 49 -13.03 -26.67 3.61
C LYS A 49 -13.56 -25.90 4.83
N LEU A 50 -14.88 -25.68 4.85
CA LEU A 50 -15.56 -24.98 5.93
C LEU A 50 -16.06 -25.93 7.01
N ARG A 51 -16.11 -25.45 8.26
CA ARG A 51 -16.71 -26.16 9.38
C ARG A 51 -18.20 -25.78 9.49
N ALA A 52 -19.08 -26.77 9.36
CA ALA A 52 -20.53 -26.54 9.36
C ALA A 52 -21.11 -26.12 10.72
N ASP A 53 -20.38 -26.35 11.82
CA ASP A 53 -20.80 -26.13 13.21
C ASP A 53 -20.27 -24.81 13.81
N MET A 54 -19.84 -23.86 12.97
CA MET A 54 -19.17 -22.65 13.45
C MET A 54 -20.14 -21.53 13.82
N THR A 55 -20.03 -21.03 15.06
CA THR A 55 -20.75 -19.82 15.51
C THR A 55 -19.90 -18.57 15.36
N LEU A 56 -20.56 -17.41 15.37
CA LEU A 56 -19.91 -16.11 15.27
C LEU A 56 -19.00 -15.84 16.48
N GLU A 57 -19.45 -16.18 17.68
CA GLU A 57 -18.70 -15.99 18.92
C GLU A 57 -17.41 -16.82 18.94
N CYS A 58 -17.47 -18.06 18.43
CA CYS A 58 -16.29 -18.91 18.29
C CYS A 58 -15.29 -18.33 17.27
N ALA A 59 -15.78 -17.83 16.13
CA ALA A 59 -14.93 -17.19 15.14
C ALA A 59 -14.28 -15.91 15.71
N GLU A 60 -15.04 -15.07 16.43
CA GLU A 60 -14.55 -13.86 17.09
C GLU A 60 -13.51 -14.17 18.17
N ALA A 61 -13.70 -15.22 18.97
CA ALA A 61 -12.72 -15.64 19.97
C ALA A 61 -11.37 -16.01 19.33
N VAL A 62 -11.38 -16.74 18.21
CA VAL A 62 -10.16 -17.11 17.49
C VAL A 62 -9.49 -15.90 16.84
N TRP A 63 -10.28 -14.97 16.28
CA TRP A 63 -9.76 -13.70 15.78
C TRP A 63 -9.15 -12.83 16.89
N SER A 64 -9.81 -12.75 18.04
CA SER A 64 -9.30 -12.05 19.23
C SER A 64 -7.93 -12.61 19.63
N GLU A 65 -7.84 -13.94 19.81
CA GLU A 65 -6.59 -14.62 20.16
C GLU A 65 -5.49 -14.34 19.13
N ARG A 66 -5.81 -14.47 17.82
CA ARG A 66 -4.86 -14.22 16.72
C ARG A 66 -4.28 -12.81 16.74
N LEU A 67 -5.05 -11.84 17.21
CA LEU A 67 -4.68 -10.42 17.26
C LEU A 67 -4.24 -9.98 18.66
N GLY A 68 -3.79 -10.94 19.49
CA GLY A 68 -3.21 -10.66 20.80
C GLY A 68 -4.25 -10.39 21.89
N GLY A 69 -5.42 -11.00 21.81
CA GLY A 69 -6.53 -10.80 22.75
C GLY A 69 -7.33 -9.52 22.49
N ALA A 70 -7.27 -8.96 21.29
CA ALA A 70 -7.96 -7.72 20.95
C ALA A 70 -9.50 -7.90 20.98
N MET A 71 -10.22 -6.83 21.31
CA MET A 71 -11.68 -6.80 21.21
C MET A 71 -12.08 -6.74 19.74
N VAL A 72 -12.77 -7.76 19.24
CA VAL A 72 -13.14 -7.85 17.82
C VAL A 72 -14.62 -8.00 17.59
N VAL A 73 -15.09 -7.44 16.48
CA VAL A 73 -16.45 -7.64 15.96
C VAL A 73 -16.36 -8.03 14.48
N LEU A 74 -16.92 -9.18 14.14
CA LEU A 74 -17.11 -9.61 12.77
C LEU A 74 -18.37 -8.98 12.17
N VAL A 75 -18.22 -8.38 10.99
CA VAL A 75 -19.30 -7.69 10.27
C VAL A 75 -19.36 -8.22 8.84
N ARG A 76 -20.55 -8.18 8.23
CA ARG A 76 -20.82 -8.71 6.90
C ARG A 76 -19.97 -8.06 5.83
N ASP A 77 -19.76 -6.75 5.93
CA ASP A 77 -18.99 -5.98 4.95
C ASP A 77 -18.50 -4.65 5.56
N ALA A 78 -17.54 -4.03 4.88
CA ALA A 78 -16.91 -2.79 5.33
C ALA A 78 -17.90 -1.62 5.38
N TYR A 79 -18.88 -1.57 4.48
CA TYR A 79 -19.89 -0.51 4.46
C TYR A 79 -20.75 -0.55 5.73
N ARG A 80 -21.26 -1.73 6.10
CA ARG A 80 -22.00 -1.93 7.35
C ARG A 80 -21.14 -1.66 8.58
N ALA A 81 -19.86 -2.04 8.54
CA ALA A 81 -18.93 -1.76 9.62
C ALA A 81 -18.76 -0.25 9.86
N ARG A 82 -18.55 0.54 8.80
CA ARG A 82 -18.50 2.02 8.87
C ARG A 82 -19.81 2.60 9.42
N ARG A 83 -20.96 2.11 8.93
CA ARG A 83 -22.28 2.55 9.41
C ARG A 83 -22.48 2.28 10.90
N LEU A 84 -22.16 1.07 11.35
CA LEU A 84 -22.25 0.69 12.78
C LEU A 84 -21.34 1.58 13.63
N LEU A 85 -20.13 1.87 13.16
CA LEU A 85 -19.21 2.77 13.86
C LEU A 85 -19.75 4.20 13.96
N HIS A 86 -20.28 4.76 12.87
CA HIS A 86 -20.86 6.11 12.92
C HIS A 86 -22.04 6.20 13.89
N GLN A 87 -22.89 5.17 13.91
CA GLN A 87 -24.02 5.08 14.83
C GLN A 87 -23.55 4.92 16.28
N ALA A 88 -22.64 3.98 16.55
CA ALA A 88 -22.12 3.69 17.88
C ALA A 88 -21.37 4.88 18.49
N ALA A 89 -20.63 5.62 17.66
CA ALA A 89 -19.92 6.83 18.07
C ALA A 89 -20.86 8.03 18.33
N GLY A 90 -22.15 7.89 18.03
CA GLY A 90 -23.14 8.94 18.19
C GLY A 90 -22.85 10.14 17.29
N ILE A 91 -22.34 9.92 16.07
CA ILE A 91 -22.17 10.99 15.08
C ILE A 91 -23.55 11.53 14.71
N GLN A 92 -23.72 12.84 14.87
CA GLN A 92 -25.00 13.50 14.58
C GLN A 92 -25.09 13.90 13.10
N PRO A 93 -26.30 13.93 12.52
CA PRO A 93 -26.51 14.57 11.22
C PRO A 93 -25.98 16.00 11.21
N GLY A 94 -25.23 16.37 10.17
CA GLY A 94 -24.57 17.66 10.06
C GLY A 94 -23.23 17.79 10.78
N GLU A 95 -22.81 16.79 11.56
CA GLU A 95 -21.51 16.79 12.23
C GLU A 95 -20.37 16.56 11.22
N TRP A 96 -19.26 17.28 11.37
CA TRP A 96 -18.08 17.12 10.52
C TRP A 96 -17.31 15.84 10.87
N VAL A 97 -16.99 15.05 9.85
CA VAL A 97 -16.14 13.87 9.95
C VAL A 97 -14.93 14.07 9.04
N ALA A 98 -13.74 14.06 9.64
CA ALA A 98 -12.51 14.22 8.90
C ALA A 98 -12.14 12.94 8.15
N MET A 99 -11.60 13.09 6.94
CA MET A 99 -11.14 11.99 6.09
C MET A 99 -10.05 12.48 5.14
N PRO A 100 -9.20 11.60 4.58
CA PRO A 100 -8.19 12.02 3.63
C PRO A 100 -8.76 12.60 2.34
N ALA A 101 -8.05 13.55 1.73
CA ALA A 101 -8.46 14.16 0.46
C ALA A 101 -8.58 13.14 -0.68
N ASN A 102 -7.88 12.00 -0.60
CA ASN A 102 -8.04 10.87 -1.52
C ASN A 102 -8.99 9.79 -0.99
N ALA A 103 -9.84 10.06 0.02
CA ALA A 103 -10.77 9.08 0.58
C ALA A 103 -11.55 8.37 -0.54
N SER A 104 -11.65 7.04 -0.42
CA SER A 104 -12.37 6.24 -1.39
C SER A 104 -13.84 6.64 -1.46
N TYR A 105 -14.47 6.36 -2.60
CA TYR A 105 -15.89 6.57 -2.78
C TYR A 105 -16.70 5.95 -1.64
N ASP A 106 -16.43 4.69 -1.29
CA ASP A 106 -17.18 3.99 -0.24
C ASP A 106 -17.04 4.61 1.15
N LEU A 107 -15.87 5.17 1.48
CA LEU A 107 -15.68 5.86 2.75
C LEU A 107 -16.46 7.18 2.75
N ALA A 108 -16.30 7.99 1.71
CA ALA A 108 -17.00 9.27 1.60
C ALA A 108 -18.52 9.10 1.60
N GLU A 109 -19.04 8.12 0.86
CA GLU A 109 -20.48 7.81 0.83
C GLU A 109 -21.00 7.28 2.16
N SER A 110 -20.21 6.49 2.91
CA SER A 110 -20.65 6.03 4.23
C SER A 110 -20.94 7.19 5.19
N VAL A 111 -20.11 8.25 5.15
CA VAL A 111 -20.30 9.47 5.95
C VAL A 111 -21.55 10.23 5.48
N LYS A 112 -21.73 10.39 4.16
CA LYS A 112 -22.89 11.08 3.59
C LYS A 112 -24.20 10.35 3.86
N HIS A 113 -24.22 9.02 3.76
CA HIS A 113 -25.40 8.20 4.07
C HIS A 113 -25.78 8.28 5.56
N HIS A 114 -24.81 8.47 6.44
CA HIS A 114 -25.06 8.80 7.86
C HIS A 114 -25.50 10.26 8.07
N LYS A 115 -25.63 11.05 7.00
CA LYS A 115 -25.98 12.48 6.99
C LYS A 115 -24.96 13.36 7.72
N ALA A 116 -23.75 12.87 7.93
CA ALA A 116 -22.62 13.66 8.41
C ALA A 116 -21.97 14.43 7.25
N LEU A 117 -21.15 15.42 7.57
CA LEU A 117 -20.48 16.27 6.60
C LEU A 117 -19.02 15.83 6.43
N PRO A 118 -18.59 15.44 5.21
CA PRO A 118 -17.20 15.14 4.93
C PRO A 118 -16.30 16.38 5.09
N ARG A 119 -15.20 16.24 5.82
CA ARG A 119 -14.12 17.25 5.87
C ARG A 119 -12.83 16.63 5.37
N PHE A 120 -12.37 17.05 4.19
CA PHE A 120 -11.18 16.50 3.56
C PHE A 120 -9.90 17.10 4.16
N LEU A 121 -8.90 16.25 4.37
CA LEU A 121 -7.61 16.58 4.95
C LEU A 121 -6.48 16.33 3.95
N ASP A 122 -5.53 17.25 3.90
CA ASP A 122 -4.36 17.20 3.02
C ASP A 122 -3.34 16.12 3.43
N PHE A 123 -2.49 15.72 2.49
CA PHE A 123 -1.30 14.90 2.76
C PHE A 123 -0.02 15.71 2.60
N ASP A 124 0.96 15.43 3.46
CA ASP A 124 2.34 15.84 3.25
C ASP A 124 3.09 14.91 2.27
N ALA A 125 4.38 15.19 2.05
CA ALA A 125 5.22 14.42 1.14
C ALA A 125 5.44 12.95 1.58
N HIS A 126 5.20 12.64 2.85
CA HIS A 126 5.33 11.31 3.44
C HIS A 126 3.98 10.59 3.61
N LEU A 127 2.92 11.12 2.97
CA LEU A 127 1.55 10.64 3.08
C LEU A 127 1.00 10.66 4.52
N GLN A 128 1.52 11.57 5.35
CA GLN A 128 0.93 11.88 6.65
C GLN A 128 -0.23 12.84 6.48
N LEU A 129 -1.30 12.56 7.22
CA LEU A 129 -2.53 13.33 7.15
C LEU A 129 -2.43 14.61 7.98
N ALA A 130 -2.90 15.73 7.44
CA ALA A 130 -3.00 16.97 8.21
C ALA A 130 -3.88 16.79 9.46
N THR A 131 -3.53 17.49 10.54
CA THR A 131 -4.30 17.46 11.79
C THR A 131 -5.72 18.03 11.59
N SER A 132 -6.69 17.42 12.25
CA SER A 132 -8.10 17.87 12.20
C SER A 132 -8.56 18.39 13.55
N CYS A 133 -9.54 19.31 13.52
CA CYS A 133 -10.31 19.71 14.70
C CYS A 133 -11.68 19.02 14.80
N ALA A 134 -12.02 18.17 13.83
CA ALA A 134 -13.22 17.35 13.93
C ALA A 134 -13.06 16.28 15.01
N ARG A 135 -14.17 15.94 15.69
CA ARG A 135 -14.21 14.94 16.75
C ARG A 135 -13.77 13.55 16.28
N PHE A 136 -14.07 13.23 15.02
CA PHE A 136 -13.69 11.96 14.42
C PHE A 136 -12.89 12.17 13.14
N THR A 137 -11.81 11.40 13.03
CA THR A 137 -10.97 11.35 11.84
C THR A 137 -10.83 9.92 11.38
N TRP A 138 -11.27 9.65 10.15
CA TRP A 138 -10.89 8.47 9.40
C TRP A 138 -9.53 8.69 8.76
N THR A 139 -8.64 7.71 8.94
CA THR A 139 -7.45 7.57 8.11
C THR A 139 -7.62 6.31 7.29
N GLN A 140 -7.70 6.45 5.98
CA GLN A 140 -7.75 5.32 5.07
C GLN A 140 -6.36 5.04 4.53
N VAL A 141 -5.86 3.84 4.79
CA VAL A 141 -4.55 3.40 4.30
C VAL A 141 -4.79 2.50 3.11
N LEU A 142 -4.25 2.86 1.96
CA LEU A 142 -4.34 2.02 0.77
C LEU A 142 -3.48 0.78 0.99
N ARG A 143 -4.13 -0.39 1.01
CA ARG A 143 -3.47 -1.69 0.90
C ARG A 143 -2.37 -1.96 1.93
N GLY A 144 -2.53 -1.41 3.13
CA GLY A 144 -1.57 -1.52 4.24
C GLY A 144 -0.22 -0.82 4.03
N LEU A 145 -0.09 0.05 3.01
CA LEU A 145 1.20 0.61 2.59
C LEU A 145 1.87 1.58 3.55
N TRP A 146 1.11 2.28 4.39
CA TRP A 146 1.68 3.29 5.30
C TRP A 146 1.00 3.31 6.67
N GLY A 147 1.78 3.69 7.68
CA GLY A 147 1.27 3.90 9.03
C GLY A 147 0.36 5.11 9.13
N ALA A 148 -0.71 4.99 9.91
CA ALA A 148 -1.55 6.13 10.25
C ALA A 148 -1.00 6.83 11.49
N GLN A 149 -0.71 8.13 11.41
CA GLN A 149 -0.40 8.96 12.57
C GLN A 149 -1.62 9.80 12.97
N GLY A 150 -1.91 9.86 14.28
CA GLY A 150 -2.98 10.71 14.82
C GLY A 150 -4.42 10.29 14.45
N ALA A 151 -4.62 9.07 13.94
CA ALA A 151 -5.94 8.59 13.52
C ALA A 151 -6.83 8.22 14.72
N THR A 152 -8.07 8.70 14.73
CA THR A 152 -9.10 8.16 15.64
C THR A 152 -9.52 6.78 15.18
N TRP A 153 -9.79 6.63 13.87
CA TRP A 153 -10.23 5.39 13.24
C TRP A 153 -9.37 5.10 12.01
N LEU A 154 -8.93 3.85 11.88
CA LEU A 154 -8.13 3.39 10.76
C LEU A 154 -8.96 2.49 9.84
N ASP A 155 -9.03 2.86 8.57
CA ASP A 155 -9.70 2.09 7.52
C ASP A 155 -8.66 1.38 6.65
N CYS A 156 -8.52 0.08 6.90
CA CYS A 156 -7.73 -0.87 6.12
C CYS A 156 -8.68 -1.90 5.46
N ALA A 157 -9.90 -1.48 5.08
CA ALA A 157 -10.92 -2.37 4.54
C ALA A 157 -10.49 -3.11 3.25
N ASP A 158 -9.42 -2.65 2.61
CA ASP A 158 -8.91 -3.24 1.39
C ASP A 158 -7.83 -4.32 1.63
N THR A 159 -7.50 -4.63 2.89
CA THR A 159 -6.53 -5.65 3.25
C THR A 159 -6.89 -6.40 4.55
N LEU A 160 -6.09 -7.41 4.88
CA LEU A 160 -6.18 -8.24 6.07
C LEU A 160 -5.36 -7.64 7.23
N PRO A 161 -5.66 -7.98 8.49
CA PRO A 161 -4.84 -7.56 9.62
C PRO A 161 -3.50 -8.29 9.65
N MET A 162 -2.48 -7.65 10.22
CA MET A 162 -1.24 -8.32 10.61
C MET A 162 -1.47 -9.09 11.94
N PRO A 163 -1.11 -10.38 12.04
CA PRO A 163 -1.17 -11.12 13.30
C PRO A 163 -0.30 -10.51 14.41
N GLY A 164 -0.74 -10.66 15.66
CA GLY A 164 0.05 -10.29 16.84
C GLY A 164 -0.44 -9.04 17.58
N VAL A 165 0.42 -8.53 18.46
CA VAL A 165 0.15 -7.38 19.34
C VAL A 165 0.76 -6.13 18.74
N ALA A 166 -0.04 -5.08 18.61
CA ALA A 166 0.42 -3.78 18.15
C ALA A 166 -0.46 -2.69 18.76
N ASP A 167 0.10 -1.49 18.91
CA ASP A 167 -0.62 -0.30 19.34
C ASP A 167 -1.63 0.10 18.26
N ARG A 168 -2.85 0.41 18.70
CA ARG A 168 -4.00 0.60 17.81
C ARG A 168 -4.70 1.91 18.11
N PRO A 169 -5.29 2.55 17.09
CA PRO A 169 -6.27 3.61 17.30
C PRO A 169 -7.53 3.05 17.97
N ALA A 170 -8.52 3.91 18.24
CA ALA A 170 -9.76 3.50 18.93
C ALA A 170 -10.44 2.29 18.24
N VAL A 171 -10.41 2.27 16.91
CA VAL A 171 -10.80 1.11 16.10
C VAL A 171 -10.04 1.05 14.77
N THR A 172 -9.74 -0.16 14.32
CA THR A 172 -9.26 -0.47 12.98
C THR A 172 -10.25 -1.37 12.25
N LEU A 173 -10.58 -1.03 11.01
CA LEU A 173 -11.43 -1.79 10.10
C LEU A 173 -10.57 -2.54 9.07
N PHE A 174 -10.81 -3.84 8.92
CA PHE A 174 -10.20 -4.69 7.89
C PHE A 174 -11.27 -5.36 7.02
N GLY A 175 -10.92 -5.67 5.77
CA GLY A 175 -11.75 -6.49 4.88
C GLY A 175 -11.30 -7.93 4.92
N LEU A 176 -12.24 -8.88 5.08
CA LEU A 176 -11.88 -10.30 5.23
C LEU A 176 -11.72 -11.05 3.90
N ARG A 177 -12.15 -10.43 2.78
CA ARG A 177 -12.02 -10.99 1.42
C ARG A 177 -12.61 -12.41 1.32
N LEU A 178 -13.75 -12.63 1.97
CA LEU A 178 -14.51 -13.88 1.88
C LEU A 178 -15.16 -14.07 0.49
N PRO A 179 -15.36 -15.31 0.02
CA PRO A 179 -15.98 -15.60 -1.26
C PRO A 179 -17.49 -15.34 -1.14
N ASP A 180 -17.97 -14.24 -1.72
CA ASP A 180 -19.39 -13.92 -1.83
C ASP A 180 -19.69 -13.41 -3.25
N ALA A 181 -20.78 -13.91 -3.84
CA ALA A 181 -21.23 -13.54 -5.19
C ALA A 181 -21.64 -12.06 -5.31
N ASP A 182 -22.02 -11.43 -4.20
CA ASP A 182 -22.41 -10.02 -4.14
C ASP A 182 -21.22 -9.07 -3.83
N ASN A 183 -19.98 -9.57 -3.79
CA ASN A 183 -18.78 -8.77 -3.45
C ASN A 183 -18.82 -8.20 -2.00
N ARG A 184 -19.59 -8.83 -1.10
CA ARG A 184 -19.77 -8.44 0.33
C ARG A 184 -18.95 -9.34 1.24
N SER A 185 -17.65 -9.24 1.07
CA SER A 185 -16.66 -10.25 1.46
C SER A 185 -16.18 -10.19 2.91
N GLY A 186 -17.06 -9.91 3.88
CA GLY A 186 -16.71 -9.87 5.31
C GLY A 186 -15.85 -8.68 5.73
N ALA A 187 -15.99 -8.25 6.97
CA ALA A 187 -15.19 -7.22 7.61
C ALA A 187 -14.91 -7.57 9.07
N LEU A 188 -13.82 -7.02 9.59
CA LEU A 188 -13.38 -7.18 10.97
C LEU A 188 -13.12 -5.80 11.55
N LEU A 189 -13.78 -5.50 12.66
CA LEU A 189 -13.48 -4.35 13.50
C LEU A 189 -12.64 -4.81 14.68
N VAL A 190 -11.54 -4.11 14.95
CA VAL A 190 -10.62 -4.39 16.05
C VAL A 190 -10.53 -3.14 16.90
N PHE A 191 -10.90 -3.23 18.18
CA PHE A 191 -11.06 -2.08 19.07
C PHE A 191 -9.97 -2.02 20.12
N SER A 192 -9.55 -0.79 20.45
CA SER A 192 -8.89 -0.46 21.71
C SER A 192 -9.81 0.32 22.67
N ASP A 193 -10.90 0.90 22.14
CA ASP A 193 -11.95 1.56 22.92
C ASP A 193 -13.05 0.56 23.32
N GLU A 194 -13.13 0.26 24.61
CA GLU A 194 -14.10 -0.69 25.18
C GLU A 194 -15.54 -0.19 25.08
N SER A 195 -15.76 1.12 25.21
CA SER A 195 -17.11 1.70 25.13
C SER A 195 -17.66 1.62 23.71
N LEU A 196 -16.82 1.96 22.73
CA LEU A 196 -17.19 1.85 21.32
C LEU A 196 -17.41 0.39 20.91
N TYR A 197 -16.57 -0.53 21.40
CA TYR A 197 -16.75 -1.97 21.20
C TYR A 197 -18.10 -2.48 21.72
N ALA A 198 -18.44 -2.14 22.96
CA ALA A 198 -19.69 -2.55 23.59
C ALA A 198 -20.92 -2.03 22.81
N GLU A 199 -20.90 -0.76 22.40
CA GLU A 199 -21.99 -0.15 21.65
C GLU A 199 -22.15 -0.76 20.25
N VAL A 200 -21.05 -0.97 19.52
CA VAL A 200 -21.10 -1.65 18.21
C VAL A 200 -21.67 -3.06 18.35
N ARG A 201 -21.29 -3.82 19.39
CA ARG A 201 -21.84 -5.15 19.65
C ARG A 201 -23.32 -5.11 19.96
N ALA A 202 -23.78 -4.12 20.73
CA ALA A 202 -25.20 -3.95 21.07
C ALA A 202 -26.04 -3.58 19.84
N LEU A 203 -25.50 -2.77 18.93
CA LEU A 203 -26.19 -2.33 17.71
C LEU A 203 -26.19 -3.37 16.58
N ARG A 204 -25.22 -4.29 16.56
CA ARG A 204 -25.09 -5.29 15.49
C ARG A 204 -26.31 -6.20 15.41
N GLN A 205 -26.91 -6.29 14.23
CA GLN A 205 -28.04 -7.19 13.97
C GLN A 205 -27.59 -8.45 13.23
N ALA A 206 -28.43 -9.49 13.21
CA ALA A 206 -28.14 -10.74 12.51
C ALA A 206 -27.81 -10.54 11.01
N THR A 207 -28.42 -9.55 10.35
CA THR A 207 -28.13 -9.26 8.94
C THR A 207 -26.76 -8.61 8.71
N ASP A 208 -26.15 -8.08 9.77
CA ASP A 208 -24.82 -7.48 9.77
C ASP A 208 -23.72 -8.51 10.03
N CYS A 209 -24.05 -9.79 10.25
CA CYS A 209 -23.05 -10.83 10.51
C CYS A 209 -22.55 -11.46 9.20
N PRO A 210 -21.23 -11.74 9.06
CA PRO A 210 -20.69 -12.52 7.95
C PRO A 210 -20.92 -14.02 8.17
N ASP A 211 -20.54 -14.84 7.19
CA ASP A 211 -20.40 -16.28 7.40
C ASP A 211 -19.26 -16.58 8.38
N ALA A 212 -19.60 -17.16 9.53
CA ALA A 212 -18.64 -17.43 10.60
C ALA A 212 -17.61 -18.52 10.23
N ALA A 213 -17.99 -19.49 9.41
CA ALA A 213 -17.10 -20.57 8.99
C ALA A 213 -16.03 -20.06 8.01
N GLN A 214 -16.43 -19.21 7.06
CA GLN A 214 -15.51 -18.53 6.14
C GLN A 214 -14.59 -17.56 6.90
N ALA A 215 -15.14 -16.74 7.81
CA ALA A 215 -14.34 -15.83 8.63
C ALA A 215 -13.29 -16.56 9.48
N LEU A 216 -13.64 -17.71 10.07
CA LEU A 216 -12.68 -18.54 10.80
C LEU A 216 -11.62 -19.14 9.86
N ALA A 217 -12.01 -19.62 8.69
CA ALA A 217 -11.07 -20.21 7.73
C ALA A 217 -10.01 -19.18 7.29
N GLN A 218 -10.42 -17.93 7.06
CA GLN A 218 -9.51 -16.83 6.76
C GLN A 218 -8.55 -16.54 7.93
N CYS A 219 -9.06 -16.53 9.17
CA CYS A 219 -8.23 -16.36 10.37
C CYS A 219 -7.13 -17.42 10.49
N LYS A 220 -7.44 -18.66 10.11
CA LYS A 220 -6.49 -19.79 10.16
C LYS A 220 -5.41 -19.70 9.09
N ARG A 221 -5.75 -19.19 7.90
CA ARG A 221 -4.81 -19.00 6.79
C ARG A 221 -3.85 -17.84 7.00
N LEU A 222 -4.29 -16.82 7.74
CA LEU A 222 -3.58 -15.56 7.88
C LEU A 222 -2.10 -15.65 8.31
N PRO A 223 -1.67 -16.52 9.24
CA PRO A 223 -0.27 -16.53 9.72
C PRO A 223 0.74 -16.85 8.64
N GLU A 224 0.49 -17.93 7.88
CA GLU A 224 1.37 -18.36 6.80
C GLU A 224 1.41 -17.31 5.68
N LEU A 225 0.24 -16.77 5.33
CA LEU A 225 0.11 -15.67 4.38
C LEU A 225 0.92 -14.44 4.82
N ALA A 226 0.81 -14.05 6.09
CA ALA A 226 1.48 -12.88 6.64
C ALA A 226 3.00 -13.04 6.73
N GLU A 227 3.48 -14.22 7.14
CA GLU A 227 4.91 -14.55 7.20
C GLU A 227 5.55 -14.45 5.81
N GLN A 228 4.97 -15.14 4.83
CA GLN A 228 5.48 -15.18 3.47
C GLN A 228 5.45 -13.80 2.80
N GLN A 229 4.33 -13.07 2.96
CA GLN A 229 4.19 -11.74 2.41
C GLN A 229 5.19 -10.75 3.05
N SER A 230 5.39 -10.82 4.36
CA SER A 230 6.33 -9.94 5.06
C SER A 230 7.77 -10.18 4.61
N ALA A 231 8.16 -11.45 4.41
CA ALA A 231 9.48 -11.81 3.89
C ALA A 231 9.70 -11.25 2.49
N ASN A 232 8.75 -11.44 1.57
CA ASN A 232 8.86 -10.95 0.19
C ASN A 232 8.89 -9.41 0.11
N LEU A 233 8.09 -8.72 0.93
CA LEU A 233 8.11 -7.26 1.02
C LEU A 233 9.45 -6.72 1.55
N ALA A 234 10.00 -7.37 2.59
CA ALA A 234 11.29 -6.99 3.16
C ALA A 234 12.40 -7.17 2.13
N GLU A 235 12.36 -8.24 1.34
CA GLU A 235 13.29 -8.50 0.24
C GLU A 235 13.21 -7.42 -0.84
N ALA A 236 12.01 -7.10 -1.33
CA ALA A 236 11.80 -6.07 -2.33
C ALA A 236 12.24 -4.68 -1.85
N ARG A 237 11.92 -4.30 -0.60
CA ARG A 237 12.39 -3.04 0.01
C ARG A 237 13.90 -2.97 0.13
N ARG A 238 14.53 -4.08 0.51
CA ARG A 238 16.00 -4.17 0.57
C ARG A 238 16.58 -3.94 -0.81
N GLY A 239 16.07 -4.62 -1.84
CA GLY A 239 16.52 -4.43 -3.21
C GLY A 239 16.38 -3.00 -3.73
N LEU A 240 15.24 -2.35 -3.51
CA LEU A 240 15.02 -0.97 -3.97
C LEU A 240 15.94 0.06 -3.29
N ARG A 241 16.21 -0.13 -1.99
CA ARG A 241 17.13 0.73 -1.24
C ARG A 241 18.59 0.46 -1.60
N ASP A 242 19.01 -0.80 -1.56
CA ASP A 242 20.41 -1.17 -1.77
C ASP A 242 20.85 -0.98 -3.22
N ALA A 243 19.95 -1.23 -4.19
CA ALA A 243 20.29 -1.12 -5.60
C ALA A 243 20.35 0.34 -6.07
N ALA A 244 19.37 1.19 -5.77
CA ALA A 244 19.28 2.55 -6.34
C ALA A 244 19.17 3.69 -5.30
N GLY A 245 19.16 3.38 -4.00
CA GLY A 245 18.98 4.37 -2.94
C GLY A 245 17.57 4.97 -2.91
N LEU A 246 16.56 4.25 -3.43
CA LEU A 246 15.20 4.77 -3.53
C LEU A 246 14.53 4.82 -2.17
N THR A 247 13.79 5.91 -1.91
CA THR A 247 13.01 6.08 -0.68
C THR A 247 11.75 5.22 -0.74
N THR A 248 11.47 4.49 0.35
CA THR A 248 10.26 3.67 0.50
C THR A 248 9.49 4.04 1.76
N LEU A 249 8.17 3.88 1.78
CA LEU A 249 7.40 3.99 3.03
C LEU A 249 7.52 2.72 3.87
N GLU A 250 7.59 2.94 5.18
CA GLU A 250 7.38 1.88 6.15
C GLU A 250 5.93 1.43 6.14
N THR A 251 5.72 0.12 6.20
CA THR A 251 4.38 -0.46 6.18
C THR A 251 3.63 -0.23 7.46
N ASN A 252 2.31 -0.21 7.33
CA ASN A 252 1.42 -0.23 8.46
C ASN A 252 1.66 -1.51 9.30
N SER A 253 1.96 -1.37 10.59
CA SER A 253 2.20 -2.51 11.48
C SER A 253 0.92 -3.31 11.81
N LEU A 254 -0.27 -2.73 11.57
CA LEU A 254 -1.56 -3.36 11.85
C LEU A 254 -2.16 -4.08 10.65
N ALA A 255 -1.70 -3.76 9.44
CA ALA A 255 -2.33 -4.22 8.21
C ALA A 255 -1.31 -4.98 7.35
N LEU A 256 -1.76 -6.06 6.71
CA LEU A 256 -0.93 -6.81 5.78
C LEU A 256 -0.75 -5.97 4.52
N ALA A 257 0.45 -5.43 4.33
CA ALA A 257 0.74 -4.65 3.13
C ALA A 257 0.77 -5.55 1.90
N THR A 258 0.31 -5.03 0.76
CA THR A 258 0.30 -5.79 -0.50
C THR A 258 1.34 -5.34 -1.53
N ALA A 259 2.18 -4.39 -1.13
CA ALA A 259 3.19 -3.79 -1.99
C ALA A 259 4.26 -3.03 -1.20
N VAL A 260 5.25 -2.57 -1.95
CA VAL A 260 6.19 -1.53 -1.52
C VAL A 260 5.77 -0.21 -2.18
N ALA A 261 5.59 0.84 -1.37
CA ALA A 261 5.45 2.19 -1.88
C ALA A 261 6.85 2.80 -2.07
N VAL A 262 7.15 3.22 -3.30
CA VAL A 262 8.45 3.80 -3.70
C VAL A 262 8.23 5.24 -4.10
N GLN A 263 9.04 6.15 -3.58
CA GLN A 263 9.01 7.54 -3.94
C GLN A 263 9.76 7.74 -5.26
N ILE A 264 9.11 8.39 -6.23
CA ILE A 264 9.78 8.96 -7.40
C ILE A 264 10.70 10.08 -6.89
N PRO A 265 12.01 10.01 -7.17
CA PRO A 265 12.96 11.01 -6.70
C PRO A 265 12.54 12.43 -7.10
N LEU A 266 12.80 13.41 -6.22
CA LEU A 266 12.35 14.80 -6.41
C LEU A 266 12.95 15.43 -7.68
N GLU A 267 14.15 14.97 -8.04
CA GLU A 267 14.89 15.37 -9.22
C GLU A 267 14.35 14.86 -10.55
N SER A 268 13.55 13.80 -10.53
CA SER A 268 12.99 13.23 -11.74
C SER A 268 11.65 13.89 -12.04
N ASP A 269 11.35 14.10 -13.32
CA ASP A 269 9.97 14.37 -13.72
C ASP A 269 9.11 13.12 -13.44
N VAL A 270 7.93 13.34 -12.84
CA VAL A 270 7.04 12.26 -12.38
C VAL A 270 6.55 11.40 -13.53
N ALA A 271 6.05 12.04 -14.59
CA ALA A 271 5.45 11.35 -15.72
C ALA A 271 6.52 10.57 -16.50
N THR A 272 7.70 11.18 -16.66
CA THR A 272 8.85 10.55 -17.31
C THR A 272 9.32 9.32 -16.52
N PHE A 273 9.53 9.44 -15.20
CA PHE A 273 9.93 8.30 -14.37
C PHE A 273 8.92 7.15 -14.46
N TYR A 274 7.63 7.46 -14.30
CA TYR A 274 6.58 6.45 -14.43
C TYR A 274 6.58 5.77 -15.80
N ALA A 275 6.69 6.54 -16.90
CA ALA A 275 6.70 6.00 -18.25
C ALA A 275 7.89 5.05 -18.51
N TYR A 276 9.08 5.38 -17.99
CA TYR A 276 10.25 4.50 -18.07
C TYR A 276 10.02 3.19 -17.31
N VAL A 277 9.49 3.25 -16.08
CA VAL A 277 9.19 2.04 -15.30
C VAL A 277 8.16 1.15 -16.00
N GLU A 278 7.13 1.76 -16.61
CA GLU A 278 6.10 1.06 -17.39
C GLU A 278 6.69 0.38 -18.63
N GLN A 279 7.57 1.07 -19.37
CA GLN A 279 8.25 0.51 -20.56
C GLN A 279 9.17 -0.67 -20.23
N GLU A 280 9.64 -0.80 -18.99
CA GLU A 280 10.39 -1.96 -18.52
C GLU A 280 9.49 -3.18 -18.20
N ASN A 281 8.19 -3.10 -18.52
CA ASN A 281 7.17 -4.09 -18.20
C ASN A 281 7.11 -4.42 -16.69
N THR A 282 7.49 -3.46 -15.85
CA THR A 282 7.40 -3.60 -14.40
C THR A 282 5.94 -3.40 -13.98
N PRO A 283 5.34 -4.29 -13.18
CA PRO A 283 3.92 -4.23 -12.84
C PRO A 283 3.63 -3.16 -11.78
N VAL A 284 4.10 -1.93 -11.95
CA VAL A 284 3.83 -0.84 -11.02
C VAL A 284 2.44 -0.25 -11.25
N ARG A 285 1.90 0.40 -10.22
CA ARG A 285 0.74 1.27 -10.35
C ARG A 285 1.07 2.63 -9.79
N TRP A 286 0.57 3.68 -10.43
CA TRP A 286 0.76 5.03 -9.92
C TRP A 286 -0.32 5.34 -8.87
N LEU A 287 0.07 5.90 -7.72
CA LEU A 287 -0.87 6.09 -6.60
C LEU A 287 -2.13 6.91 -6.99
N PRO A 288 -2.04 8.02 -7.75
CA PRO A 288 -3.23 8.75 -8.21
C PRO A 288 -4.14 7.93 -9.15
N GLN A 289 -3.64 6.90 -9.83
CA GLN A 289 -4.48 6.01 -10.63
C GLN A 289 -5.24 5.00 -9.78
N MET A 290 -4.67 4.60 -8.63
CA MET A 290 -5.32 3.66 -7.71
C MET A 290 -6.35 4.36 -6.83
N GLN A 291 -5.99 5.53 -6.30
CA GLN A 291 -6.81 6.28 -5.37
C GLN A 291 -6.60 7.79 -5.59
N PRO A 292 -7.27 8.37 -6.60
CA PRO A 292 -7.16 9.79 -6.89
C PRO A 292 -7.75 10.64 -5.77
N LEU A 293 -7.50 11.95 -5.81
CA LEU A 293 -8.24 12.90 -4.99
C LEU A 293 -9.74 12.74 -5.22
N HIS A 294 -10.50 12.70 -4.13
CA HIS A 294 -11.94 12.71 -4.20
C HIS A 294 -12.39 14.04 -4.80
N TYR A 295 -13.33 14.03 -5.76
CA TYR A 295 -13.71 15.25 -6.51
C TYR A 295 -14.13 16.41 -5.60
N ALA A 296 -14.81 16.12 -4.48
CA ALA A 296 -15.24 17.13 -3.52
C ALA A 296 -14.08 17.75 -2.71
N ALA A 297 -12.92 17.07 -2.63
CA ALA A 297 -11.72 17.63 -2.02
C ALA A 297 -11.07 18.71 -2.90
N LEU A 298 -11.38 18.75 -4.21
CA LEU A 298 -10.84 19.74 -5.16
C LEU A 298 -11.56 21.09 -5.13
N ARG A 299 -12.61 21.23 -4.30
CA ARG A 299 -13.41 22.44 -4.23
C ARG A 299 -12.68 23.52 -3.45
N ASP A 300 -12.68 24.74 -3.98
CA ASP A 300 -12.21 25.93 -3.26
C ASP A 300 -13.08 26.22 -2.02
N ASP A 301 -14.36 25.82 -2.06
CA ASP A 301 -15.32 25.97 -0.97
C ASP A 301 -15.56 24.66 -0.19
N GLY A 302 -14.76 24.45 0.86
CA GLY A 302 -14.93 23.31 1.77
C GLY A 302 -14.28 22.00 1.30
N GLY A 303 -13.43 22.05 0.27
CA GLY A 303 -12.50 20.98 -0.08
C GLY A 303 -11.28 20.94 0.84
N ALA A 304 -10.24 20.22 0.42
CA ALA A 304 -8.98 20.16 1.15
C ALA A 304 -8.19 21.47 0.93
N PRO A 305 -7.72 22.14 2.00
CA PRO A 305 -7.06 23.45 1.91
C PRO A 305 -5.93 23.56 0.88
N ASP A 306 -5.09 22.53 0.78
CA ASP A 306 -3.97 22.47 -0.15
C ASP A 306 -4.06 21.24 -1.08
N HIS A 307 -5.23 21.05 -1.69
CA HIS A 307 -5.48 19.93 -2.59
C HIS A 307 -4.46 19.82 -3.74
N ARG A 308 -3.84 20.93 -4.16
CA ARG A 308 -2.80 20.93 -5.20
C ARG A 308 -1.49 20.34 -4.70
N ALA A 309 -1.00 20.74 -3.52
CA ALA A 309 0.18 20.12 -2.93
C ALA A 309 -0.10 18.65 -2.60
N THR A 310 -1.29 18.33 -2.09
CA THR A 310 -1.70 16.94 -1.86
C THR A 310 -1.65 16.10 -3.13
N ALA A 311 -2.17 16.62 -4.26
CA ALA A 311 -2.10 15.93 -5.55
C ALA A 311 -0.63 15.69 -5.98
N ALA A 312 0.22 16.70 -5.82
CA ALA A 312 1.65 16.62 -6.16
C ALA A 312 2.39 15.60 -5.27
N ASN A 313 2.05 15.55 -3.97
CA ASN A 313 2.61 14.58 -3.03
C ASN A 313 2.19 13.16 -3.39
N LEU A 314 0.90 12.91 -3.66
CA LEU A 314 0.40 11.60 -4.09
C LEU A 314 1.03 11.15 -5.41
N ALA A 315 1.23 12.08 -6.35
CA ALA A 315 1.87 11.83 -7.64
C ALA A 315 3.32 11.36 -7.53
N ARG A 316 3.99 11.54 -6.39
CA ARG A 316 5.36 11.08 -6.17
C ARG A 316 5.46 9.62 -5.74
N TRP A 317 4.36 8.88 -5.60
CA TRP A 317 4.41 7.51 -5.09
C TRP A 317 4.00 6.48 -6.13
N LEU A 318 4.86 5.48 -6.32
CA LEU A 318 4.61 4.27 -7.08
C LEU A 318 4.31 3.12 -6.13
N TYR A 319 3.31 2.33 -6.51
CA TYR A 319 2.92 1.09 -5.86
C TYR A 319 3.58 -0.08 -6.61
N VAL A 320 4.41 -0.84 -5.91
CA VAL A 320 5.09 -2.03 -6.45
C VAL A 320 4.45 -3.29 -5.84
N PRO A 321 3.54 -3.98 -6.55
CA PRO A 321 2.87 -5.16 -6.03
C PRO A 321 3.89 -6.26 -5.74
N ILE A 322 3.73 -6.88 -4.58
CA ILE A 322 4.49 -8.06 -4.17
C ILE A 322 3.49 -9.05 -3.62
N GLY A 323 3.46 -10.26 -4.18
CA GLY A 323 2.62 -11.34 -3.68
C GLY A 323 3.38 -12.28 -2.74
N PRO A 324 2.67 -13.06 -1.92
CA PRO A 324 3.26 -14.07 -1.04
C PRO A 324 3.91 -15.20 -1.86
N ASP A 325 3.31 -15.58 -2.99
CA ASP A 325 3.81 -16.67 -3.81
C ASP A 325 4.87 -16.22 -4.83
N TYR A 326 5.29 -14.94 -4.77
CA TYR A 326 6.34 -14.44 -5.67
C TYR A 326 7.64 -15.17 -5.40
N THR A 327 8.22 -15.71 -6.47
CA THR A 327 9.58 -16.25 -6.46
C THR A 327 10.60 -15.13 -6.37
N PHE A 328 11.84 -15.48 -5.99
CA PHE A 328 12.94 -14.52 -5.99
C PHE A 328 13.14 -13.85 -7.35
N GLU A 329 13.01 -14.60 -8.46
CA GLU A 329 13.15 -14.05 -9.81
C GLU A 329 12.10 -12.98 -10.12
N GLU A 330 10.88 -13.15 -9.62
CA GLU A 330 9.81 -12.17 -9.83
C GLU A 330 10.01 -10.90 -9.02
N ILE A 331 10.44 -11.06 -7.76
CA ILE A 331 10.86 -9.96 -6.90
C ILE A 331 12.01 -9.20 -7.57
N LYS A 332 13.03 -9.93 -8.04
CA LYS A 332 14.17 -9.38 -8.78
C LYS A 332 13.72 -8.57 -10.00
N HIS A 333 12.85 -9.10 -10.85
CA HIS A 333 12.35 -8.34 -11.99
C HIS A 333 11.56 -7.09 -11.58
N GLY A 334 10.76 -7.18 -10.51
CA GLY A 334 10.03 -6.02 -9.98
C GLY A 334 10.96 -4.91 -9.47
N VAL A 335 12.03 -5.28 -8.77
CA VAL A 335 13.06 -4.35 -8.27
C VAL A 335 13.88 -3.77 -9.44
N LEU A 336 14.42 -4.62 -10.29
CA LEU A 336 15.37 -4.22 -11.33
C LEU A 336 14.75 -3.34 -12.40
N GLY A 337 13.46 -3.50 -12.73
CA GLY A 337 12.79 -2.61 -13.67
C GLY A 337 12.70 -1.16 -13.17
N ILE A 338 12.50 -0.96 -11.86
CA ILE A 338 12.48 0.37 -11.24
C ILE A 338 13.90 0.94 -11.14
N VAL A 339 14.86 0.11 -10.74
CA VAL A 339 16.28 0.49 -10.66
C VAL A 339 16.79 0.94 -12.04
N LYS A 340 16.44 0.20 -13.10
CA LYS A 340 16.80 0.54 -14.48
C LYS A 340 16.25 1.90 -14.91
N ALA A 341 14.99 2.19 -14.59
CA ALA A 341 14.40 3.51 -14.84
C ALA A 341 15.13 4.62 -14.06
N ALA A 342 15.46 4.37 -12.79
CA ALA A 342 16.23 5.31 -11.97
C ALA A 342 17.63 5.57 -12.55
N GLU A 343 18.30 4.55 -13.08
CA GLU A 343 19.58 4.69 -13.78
C GLU A 343 19.48 5.55 -15.04
N TYR A 344 18.52 5.25 -15.91
CA TYR A 344 18.34 6.00 -17.16
C TYR A 344 18.02 7.47 -16.94
N LEU A 345 17.44 7.80 -15.79
CA LEU A 345 17.09 9.16 -15.41
C LEU A 345 18.14 9.80 -14.49
N GLY A 346 19.29 9.15 -14.30
CA GLY A 346 20.45 9.72 -13.61
C GLY A 346 20.31 9.86 -12.09
N VAL A 347 19.36 9.15 -11.47
CA VAL A 347 19.12 9.21 -10.01
C VAL A 347 20.37 8.80 -9.23
N ARG A 348 21.09 7.76 -9.68
CA ARG A 348 22.28 7.25 -8.99
C ARG A 348 23.42 8.27 -8.92
N TRP A 349 23.55 9.17 -9.88
CA TRP A 349 24.55 10.25 -9.81
C TRP A 349 24.35 11.15 -8.58
N ARG A 350 23.16 11.18 -8.00
CA ARG A 350 22.84 11.94 -6.79
C ARG A 350 22.89 11.07 -5.54
N SER A 351 22.29 9.89 -5.58
CA SER A 351 22.20 9.01 -4.40
C SER A 351 23.51 8.25 -4.11
N ASN A 352 24.31 7.93 -5.13
CA ASN A 352 25.60 7.23 -5.02
C ASN A 352 26.56 7.59 -6.18
N PRO A 353 27.15 8.79 -6.19
CA PRO A 353 27.98 9.28 -7.29
C PRO A 353 29.23 8.43 -7.54
N ALA A 354 29.81 7.80 -6.51
CA ALA A 354 30.98 6.94 -6.66
C ALA A 354 30.65 5.70 -7.51
N HIS A 355 29.55 5.02 -7.20
CA HIS A 355 29.10 3.87 -7.97
C HIS A 355 28.63 4.26 -9.38
N ALA A 356 27.99 5.42 -9.52
CA ALA A 356 27.65 5.95 -10.84
C ALA A 356 28.90 6.17 -11.71
N ALA A 357 29.98 6.72 -11.14
CA ALA A 357 31.25 6.87 -11.85
C ALA A 357 31.88 5.53 -12.26
N GLU A 358 31.91 4.55 -11.34
CA GLU A 358 32.40 3.20 -11.64
C GLU A 358 31.62 2.53 -12.79
N TYR A 359 30.30 2.73 -12.81
CA TYR A 359 29.42 2.24 -13.87
C TYR A 359 29.65 2.97 -15.20
N ALA A 360 29.80 4.30 -15.18
CA ALA A 360 30.13 5.09 -16.37
C ALA A 360 31.42 4.59 -17.02
N ASP A 361 32.47 4.39 -16.21
CA ASP A 361 33.74 3.84 -16.66
C ASP A 361 33.59 2.43 -17.26
N LEU A 362 32.71 1.59 -16.69
CA LEU A 362 32.40 0.28 -17.25
C LEU A 362 31.72 0.37 -18.62
N MET A 363 30.75 1.28 -18.79
CA MET A 363 30.06 1.49 -20.06
C MET A 363 31.01 2.02 -21.13
N ASP A 364 31.88 2.98 -20.78
CA ASP A 364 32.91 3.50 -21.68
C ASP A 364 33.90 2.42 -22.11
N ARG A 365 34.33 1.54 -21.18
CA ARG A 365 35.18 0.39 -21.52
C ARG A 365 34.49 -0.63 -22.42
N THR A 366 33.18 -0.82 -22.26
CA THR A 366 32.41 -1.85 -22.97
C THR A 366 31.98 -1.41 -24.37
N TYR A 367 31.44 -0.19 -24.47
CA TYR A 367 30.77 0.31 -25.67
C TYR A 367 31.51 1.48 -26.33
N GLY A 368 32.58 1.97 -25.71
CA GLY A 368 33.37 3.11 -26.16
C GLY A 368 32.84 4.45 -25.65
N ALA A 369 33.71 5.46 -25.64
CA ALA A 369 33.43 6.80 -25.11
C ALA A 369 32.29 7.58 -25.82
N GLY A 370 31.78 7.07 -26.95
CA GLY A 370 30.64 7.62 -27.68
C GLY A 370 29.28 7.11 -27.21
N HIS A 371 29.23 6.21 -26.22
CA HIS A 371 27.99 5.64 -25.72
C HIS A 371 27.31 6.62 -24.74
N ASP A 372 26.09 7.04 -25.05
CA ASP A 372 25.40 8.09 -24.29
C ASP A 372 24.73 7.56 -23.00
N ALA A 373 24.68 6.25 -22.77
CA ALA A 373 23.75 5.67 -21.78
C ALA A 373 24.07 5.93 -20.30
N TYR A 374 25.11 6.70 -19.96
CA TYR A 374 25.43 6.94 -18.55
C TYR A 374 26.37 8.12 -18.31
N ARG A 375 26.04 9.30 -18.83
CA ARG A 375 26.83 10.51 -18.60
C ARG A 375 26.29 11.32 -17.40
N PRO A 376 27.14 12.04 -16.65
CA PRO A 376 26.70 13.00 -15.63
C PRO A 376 25.71 14.07 -16.15
N LEU A 377 25.67 14.27 -17.47
CA LEU A 377 24.86 15.26 -18.17
C LEU A 377 23.35 14.98 -18.17
N PHE A 378 22.86 13.83 -17.70
CA PHE A 378 21.43 13.60 -17.48
C PHE A 378 20.85 14.36 -16.28
N ALA A 379 21.64 15.23 -15.65
CA ALA A 379 21.16 16.19 -14.68
C ALA A 379 20.13 17.13 -15.31
N LEU A 380 18.86 16.80 -15.15
CA LEU A 380 17.75 17.73 -15.25
C LEU A 380 18.04 18.93 -14.33
N ASP A 381 18.16 20.08 -14.99
CA ASP A 381 18.35 21.46 -14.59
C ASP A 381 19.53 21.86 -13.68
N SER A 382 20.31 22.79 -14.24
CA SER A 382 21.42 23.55 -13.68
C SER A 382 20.95 24.65 -12.70
N ALA A 383 20.03 24.32 -11.78
CA ALA A 383 19.54 25.27 -10.77
C ALA A 383 20.18 25.11 -9.37
N PHE A 384 21.01 24.10 -9.13
CA PHE A 384 21.73 23.94 -7.85
C PHE A 384 23.24 24.21 -7.93
N ALA A 385 23.74 24.60 -9.11
CA ALA A 385 25.16 24.93 -9.33
C ALA A 385 25.49 26.42 -9.11
N ALA A 386 24.56 27.22 -8.63
CA ALA A 386 24.83 28.58 -8.15
C ALA A 386 24.43 28.65 -6.68
N GLY A 387 25.39 28.37 -5.81
CA GLY A 387 25.40 29.05 -4.52
C GLY A 387 25.75 30.51 -4.81
N ASP A 388 24.79 31.39 -4.54
CA ASP A 388 24.99 32.74 -3.99
C ASP A 388 23.72 33.12 -3.20
#